data_AF-A0A7R9AGJ1-F1
#
_entry.id   AF-A0A7R9AGJ1-F1
#
_cell.length_a   1.000
_cell.length_b   1.000
_cell.length_c   1.000
_cell.angle_alpha   90.00
_cell.angle_beta   90.00
_cell.angle_gamma   90.00
#
_symmetry.space_group_name_H-M   'P 1'
#
loop_
_entity.id
_entity.type
_entity.pdbx_description
1 polymer ?
#
loop_
_entity_poly.entity_id
_entity_poly.type
_entity_poly.pdbx_seq_one_letter_code
_entity_poly.pdbx_strand_id
1 'polypeptide(L)'
;MDLTKSFQLFGVKFAPLVVPFERRRQTFAAAFWMMTFLFLGPLTISTCFLFFFYSPLSYLVLIYPIWFLYDWRVCERGGRRVQWIREWRLWRDFANYFPIKMVKTAELNPDKNYILCYHPHGILCAGAFCCFSSEGTDFSKTFPGITSYLLTIKENYYVPGFREFFMCSGAVAATKASMNYLLTKQGTGNAVCLVVGGAAEALKSTPRAEELQVILKERKGFIKMALRTGASLVPVFAFGENEIYDQVDNPEGSWLRKFQETCRSWIGMAPALFQGRGFFQYSFGIIPYRKPINVVRGLRKSFQLFGVKFAPLVVPFERRRQTFAAAFWMMTFLFLGPFTIFTCFLFFFYSPLSYLVFIYPIWFLYDWRVCERGGRRVQWIREWRLWRDFANYFPIKMVKTAELNPDKNYILCCHPHGILCAGAFCCFSTEGTDFSKTFPGITSYLLTIKENYYVPGFREFFMCSGAVAATKASMNYLLTKQGTGNAVCLVVGGAAEALKSTPRAEELQVILKERKGFIKMALRTGASLVPVFAFGENEIYDQVDNPEGSWLRKFQETCRSWIGMAPALFQGRGFFQYSFGIIPYRKPINVVIGSPLDVEKKENPS
;
A
#
# COMPACT_ATOMS: atom_id res chain seq x y z
N MET A 1 26.44 32.08 -25.37
CA MET A 1 25.34 31.09 -25.32
C MET A 1 25.92 29.78 -24.83
N ASP A 2 25.42 29.24 -23.71
CA ASP A 2 25.88 27.93 -23.21
C ASP A 2 25.38 26.84 -24.16
N LEU A 3 26.26 26.34 -25.03
CA LEU A 3 25.94 25.37 -26.08
C LEU A 3 25.49 24.01 -25.53
N THR A 4 25.64 23.79 -24.22
CA THR A 4 25.25 22.55 -23.51
C THR A 4 23.83 22.61 -22.95
N LYS A 5 23.17 23.78 -22.99
CA LYS A 5 21.79 23.97 -22.51
C LYS A 5 20.80 24.08 -23.67
N SER A 6 19.56 23.64 -23.41
CA SER A 6 18.45 23.87 -24.33
C SER A 6 18.13 25.36 -24.43
N PHE A 7 17.75 25.82 -25.62
CA PHE A 7 17.38 27.22 -25.85
C PHE A 7 15.98 27.31 -26.46
N GLN A 8 15.34 28.47 -26.37
CA GLN A 8 14.04 28.73 -26.99
C GLN A 8 14.19 29.70 -28.16
N LEU A 9 13.54 29.39 -29.27
CA LEU A 9 13.45 30.25 -30.44
C LEU A 9 12.03 30.16 -30.99
N PHE A 10 11.35 31.30 -31.15
CA PHE A 10 9.94 31.38 -31.60
C PHE A 10 8.98 30.45 -30.83
N GLY A 11 9.13 30.34 -29.51
CA GLY A 11 8.29 29.46 -28.66
C GLY A 11 8.62 27.97 -28.75
N VAL A 12 9.57 27.57 -29.60
CA VAL A 12 10.04 26.18 -29.72
C VAL A 12 11.28 25.97 -28.86
N LYS A 13 11.27 24.94 -28.02
CA LYS A 13 12.41 24.57 -27.18
C LYS A 13 13.33 23.62 -27.94
N PHE A 14 14.49 24.10 -28.36
CA PHE A 14 15.48 23.31 -29.09
C PHE A 14 16.40 22.53 -28.15
N ALA A 15 16.90 21.39 -28.65
CA ALA A 15 17.94 20.63 -27.97
C ALA A 15 19.24 21.44 -27.89
N PRO A 16 20.13 21.15 -26.91
CA PRO A 16 21.47 21.73 -26.89
C PRO A 16 22.20 21.50 -28.22
N LEU A 17 23.06 22.45 -28.61
CA LEU A 17 23.90 22.29 -29.81
C LEU A 17 25.00 21.24 -29.58
N VAL A 18 25.47 21.09 -28.34
CA VAL A 18 26.45 20.08 -27.93
C VAL A 18 25.76 19.01 -27.07
N VAL A 19 25.20 17.99 -27.74
CA VAL A 19 24.65 16.79 -27.07
C VAL A 19 25.70 15.68 -27.02
N PRO A 20 25.95 15.02 -25.86
CA PRO A 20 26.85 13.88 -25.77
C PRO A 20 26.48 12.75 -26.74
N PHE A 21 27.49 12.06 -27.30
CA PHE A 21 27.29 11.00 -28.29
C PHE A 21 26.32 9.90 -27.81
N GLU A 22 26.40 9.52 -26.53
CA GLU A 22 25.50 8.54 -25.93
C GLU A 22 24.03 8.99 -25.99
N ARG A 23 23.74 10.26 -25.69
CA ARG A 23 22.39 10.84 -25.76
C ARG A 23 21.86 10.90 -27.20
N ARG A 24 22.74 11.09 -28.19
CA ARG A 24 22.39 11.03 -29.62
C ARG A 24 22.00 9.61 -30.03
N ARG A 25 22.79 8.60 -29.62
CA ARG A 25 22.47 7.18 -29.87
C ARG A 25 21.15 6.75 -29.26
N GLN A 26 20.88 7.14 -28.02
CA GLN A 26 19.61 6.86 -27.36
C GLN A 26 18.42 7.51 -28.11
N THR A 27 18.59 8.74 -28.60
CA THR A 27 17.57 9.42 -29.43
C THR A 27 17.40 8.71 -30.77
N PHE A 28 18.49 8.28 -31.40
CA PHE A 28 18.44 7.48 -32.62
C PHE A 28 17.71 6.15 -32.39
N ALA A 29 17.92 5.47 -31.26
CA ALA A 29 17.20 4.24 -30.93
C ALA A 29 15.69 4.48 -30.78
N ALA A 30 15.28 5.55 -30.10
CA ALA A 30 13.88 5.93 -29.99
C ALA A 30 13.25 6.30 -31.34
N ALA A 31 14.02 6.98 -32.20
CA ALA A 31 13.60 7.29 -33.55
C ALA A 31 13.49 6.04 -34.43
N PHE A 32 14.48 5.15 -34.40
CA PHE A 32 14.45 3.90 -35.13
C PHE A 32 13.21 3.09 -34.77
N TRP A 33 12.90 2.97 -33.48
CA TRP A 33 11.67 2.34 -33.00
C TRP A 33 10.42 2.98 -33.64
N MET A 34 10.28 4.30 -33.55
CA MET A 34 9.13 5.01 -34.11
C MET A 34 9.03 4.87 -35.64
N MET A 35 10.15 5.02 -36.35
CA MET A 35 10.20 4.90 -37.81
C MET A 35 9.87 3.47 -38.27
N THR A 36 10.26 2.46 -37.49
CA THR A 36 9.93 1.06 -37.79
C THR A 36 8.42 0.83 -37.76
N PHE A 37 7.71 1.41 -36.77
CA PHE A 37 6.25 1.33 -36.70
C PHE A 37 5.54 2.04 -37.85
N LEU A 38 6.07 3.18 -38.31
CA LEU A 38 5.42 3.99 -39.34
C LEU A 38 5.74 3.53 -40.76
N PHE A 39 6.98 3.15 -41.04
CA PHE A 39 7.48 3.08 -42.40
C PHE A 39 7.94 1.71 -42.85
N LEU A 40 8.25 0.76 -41.95
CA LEU A 40 8.81 -0.53 -42.38
C LEU A 40 7.85 -1.30 -43.31
N GLY A 41 6.56 -1.29 -43.00
CA GLY A 41 5.53 -1.90 -43.82
C GLY A 41 5.41 -1.26 -45.21
N PRO A 42 5.05 0.03 -45.28
CA PRO A 42 4.96 0.77 -46.54
C PRO A 42 6.25 0.66 -47.38
N LEU A 43 7.43 0.80 -46.77
CA LEU A 43 8.70 0.69 -47.45
C LEU A 43 8.89 -0.70 -48.08
N THR A 44 8.55 -1.76 -47.36
CA THR A 44 8.65 -3.14 -47.88
C THR A 44 7.71 -3.34 -49.05
N ILE A 45 6.45 -2.89 -48.93
CA ILE A 45 5.44 -3.00 -49.99
C ILE A 45 5.87 -2.20 -51.22
N SER A 46 6.29 -0.94 -51.05
CA SER A 46 6.76 -0.08 -52.13
C SER A 46 8.01 -0.64 -52.80
N THR A 47 8.94 -1.21 -52.03
CA THR A 47 10.14 -1.85 -52.60
C THR A 47 9.78 -3.07 -53.44
N CYS A 48 8.90 -3.94 -52.95
CA CYS A 48 8.40 -5.08 -53.72
C CYS A 48 7.66 -4.64 -54.98
N PHE A 49 6.83 -3.61 -54.89
CA PHE A 49 6.11 -3.04 -56.02
C PHE A 49 7.08 -2.48 -57.07
N LEU A 50 8.03 -1.62 -56.66
CA LEU A 50 9.02 -1.06 -57.56
C LEU A 50 9.89 -2.14 -58.19
N PHE A 51 10.32 -3.15 -57.43
CA PHE A 51 11.09 -4.26 -57.97
C PHE A 51 10.28 -5.09 -58.98
N PHE A 52 8.98 -5.31 -58.74
CA PHE A 52 8.11 -6.01 -59.69
C PHE A 52 7.99 -5.28 -61.03
N PHE A 53 7.83 -3.96 -61.00
CA PHE A 53 7.57 -3.19 -62.23
C PHE A 53 8.82 -2.72 -62.97
N TYR A 54 9.96 -2.56 -62.27
CA TYR A 54 11.14 -1.88 -62.83
C TYR A 54 12.41 -2.74 -62.85
N SER A 55 12.38 -4.00 -62.38
CA SER A 55 13.54 -4.91 -62.40
C SER A 55 13.43 -5.95 -63.51
N PRO A 56 14.50 -6.27 -64.25
CA PRO A 56 14.53 -7.42 -65.17
C PRO A 56 14.38 -8.77 -64.44
N LEU A 57 14.49 -8.78 -63.11
CA LEU A 57 14.28 -9.95 -62.24
C LEU A 57 12.91 -9.93 -61.54
N SER A 58 11.92 -9.21 -62.08
CA SER A 58 10.62 -8.93 -61.46
C SER A 58 9.92 -10.13 -60.83
N TYR A 59 9.91 -11.30 -61.50
CA TYR A 59 9.24 -12.50 -61.00
C TYR A 59 9.88 -13.08 -59.72
N LEU A 60 11.15 -12.77 -59.43
CA LEU A 60 11.77 -13.18 -58.16
C LEU A 60 11.08 -12.56 -56.95
N VAL A 61 10.43 -11.40 -57.11
CA VAL A 61 9.67 -10.79 -56.02
C VAL A 61 8.50 -11.66 -55.57
N LEU A 62 7.96 -12.52 -56.44
CA LEU A 62 6.83 -13.41 -56.13
C LEU A 62 7.20 -14.50 -55.13
N ILE A 63 8.49 -14.78 -54.95
CA ILE A 63 8.97 -15.70 -53.90
C ILE A 63 8.54 -15.19 -52.51
N TYR A 64 8.63 -13.88 -52.28
CA TYR A 64 8.27 -13.29 -50.99
C TYR A 64 6.77 -13.44 -50.63
N PRO A 65 5.78 -13.03 -51.45
CA PRO A 65 4.37 -13.25 -51.14
C PRO A 65 3.99 -14.74 -51.10
N ILE A 66 4.59 -15.60 -51.93
CA ILE A 66 4.37 -17.06 -51.84
C ILE A 66 4.84 -17.58 -50.48
N TRP A 67 6.06 -17.23 -50.06
CA TRP A 67 6.59 -17.58 -48.74
C TRP A 67 5.72 -16.98 -47.62
N PHE A 68 5.30 -15.74 -47.74
CA PHE A 68 4.48 -15.03 -46.76
C PHE A 68 3.12 -15.73 -46.56
N LEU A 69 2.49 -16.21 -47.64
CA LEU A 69 1.24 -16.98 -47.59
C LEU A 69 1.44 -18.38 -47.00
N TYR A 70 2.48 -19.09 -47.45
CA TYR A 70 2.85 -20.40 -46.89
C TYR A 70 3.08 -20.31 -45.37
N ASP A 71 3.72 -19.24 -44.95
CA ASP A 71 4.17 -19.03 -43.58
C ASP A 71 3.14 -18.30 -42.69
N TRP A 72 1.95 -18.00 -43.21
CA TRP A 72 0.96 -17.11 -42.59
C TRP A 72 0.72 -17.37 -41.09
N ARG A 73 0.63 -18.65 -40.69
CA ARG A 73 0.31 -19.05 -39.30
C ARG A 73 1.50 -19.12 -38.34
N VAL A 74 2.73 -18.84 -38.77
CA VAL A 74 3.91 -18.94 -37.89
C VAL A 74 3.88 -17.91 -36.75
N CYS A 75 3.25 -16.76 -36.94
CA CYS A 75 3.02 -15.79 -35.87
C CYS A 75 2.12 -16.33 -34.74
N GLU A 76 1.36 -17.40 -34.99
CA GLU A 76 0.52 -18.10 -34.00
C GLU A 76 1.17 -19.39 -33.47
N ARG A 77 2.41 -19.69 -33.88
CA ARG A 77 3.16 -20.89 -33.52
C ARG A 77 4.56 -20.56 -32.99
N GLY A 78 4.66 -19.48 -32.20
CA GLY A 78 5.91 -19.06 -31.56
C GLY A 78 6.80 -18.11 -32.37
N GLY A 79 6.42 -17.78 -33.61
CA GLY A 79 7.16 -16.82 -34.43
C GLY A 79 8.52 -17.34 -34.87
N ARG A 80 9.44 -16.42 -35.19
CA ARG A 80 10.81 -16.73 -35.60
C ARG A 80 11.79 -15.94 -34.77
N ARG A 81 11.89 -16.27 -33.48
CA ARG A 81 12.74 -15.54 -32.53
C ARG A 81 14.20 -15.62 -32.97
N VAL A 82 14.81 -14.48 -33.29
CA VAL A 82 16.20 -14.38 -33.72
C VAL A 82 17.03 -13.73 -32.61
N GLN A 83 17.91 -14.51 -31.98
CA GLN A 83 18.60 -14.06 -30.77
C GLN A 83 19.49 -12.82 -30.99
N TRP A 84 20.25 -12.78 -32.09
CA TRP A 84 21.13 -11.65 -32.37
C TRP A 84 20.36 -10.34 -32.62
N ILE A 85 19.15 -10.40 -33.19
CA ILE A 85 18.26 -9.23 -33.36
C ILE A 85 17.79 -8.73 -31.99
N ARG A 86 17.43 -9.64 -31.08
CA ARG A 86 17.00 -9.29 -29.72
C ARG A 86 18.13 -8.69 -28.88
N GLU A 87 19.37 -9.03 -29.18
CA GLU A 87 20.58 -8.55 -28.49
C GLU A 87 21.21 -7.30 -29.08
N TRP A 88 20.62 -6.72 -30.14
CA TRP A 88 21.13 -5.47 -30.72
C TRP A 88 21.38 -4.42 -29.65
N ARG A 89 22.57 -3.81 -29.70
CA ARG A 89 22.97 -2.71 -28.81
C ARG A 89 21.96 -1.56 -28.82
N LEU A 90 21.24 -1.40 -29.93
CA LEU A 90 20.14 -0.48 -30.10
C LEU A 90 19.08 -0.59 -28.99
N TRP A 91 18.76 -1.80 -28.52
CA TRP A 91 17.75 -2.00 -27.47
C TRP A 91 18.24 -1.53 -26.10
N ARG A 92 19.55 -1.63 -25.82
CA ARG A 92 20.14 -1.04 -24.61
C ARG A 92 20.11 0.49 -24.69
N ASP A 93 20.40 1.06 -25.86
CA ASP A 93 20.27 2.50 -26.08
C ASP A 93 18.80 2.97 -25.96
N PHE A 94 17.85 2.18 -26.44
CA PHE A 94 16.42 2.42 -26.29
C PHE A 94 15.97 2.32 -24.82
N ALA A 95 16.44 1.32 -24.07
CA ALA A 95 16.20 1.21 -22.63
C ALA A 95 16.76 2.43 -21.87
N ASN A 96 18.00 2.83 -22.19
CA ASN A 96 18.66 3.97 -21.56
C ASN A 96 18.05 5.31 -21.98
N TYR A 97 17.36 5.37 -23.12
CA TYR A 97 16.57 6.53 -23.50
C TYR A 97 15.48 6.81 -22.46
N PHE A 98 14.70 5.79 -22.07
CA PHE A 98 13.62 5.88 -21.08
C PHE A 98 14.00 5.47 -19.64
N PRO A 99 15.29 5.52 -19.29
CA PRO A 99 15.86 4.73 -18.19
C PRO A 99 15.02 3.50 -17.73
N ILE A 100 14.73 2.56 -18.63
CA ILE A 100 13.86 1.41 -18.34
C ILE A 100 14.54 0.50 -17.33
N LYS A 101 13.85 0.21 -16.22
CA LYS A 101 14.31 -0.75 -15.22
C LYS A 101 13.29 -1.85 -15.02
N MET A 102 13.72 -3.10 -15.22
CA MET A 102 12.94 -4.27 -14.87
C MET A 102 13.29 -4.71 -13.45
N VAL A 103 12.31 -4.68 -12.54
CA VAL A 103 12.51 -5.07 -11.15
C VAL A 103 11.96 -6.47 -10.92
N LYS A 104 12.86 -7.43 -10.72
CA LYS A 104 12.52 -8.80 -10.30
C LYS A 104 12.08 -8.81 -8.84
N THR A 105 10.88 -9.30 -8.59
CA THR A 105 10.29 -9.37 -7.24
C THR A 105 10.00 -10.80 -6.77
N ALA A 106 10.11 -11.77 -7.67
CA ALA A 106 9.93 -13.19 -7.41
C ALA A 106 10.69 -14.00 -8.46
N GLU A 107 11.14 -15.19 -8.06
CA GLU A 107 11.69 -16.19 -8.97
C GLU A 107 10.60 -16.75 -9.91
N LEU A 108 11.01 -17.23 -11.07
CA LEU A 108 10.19 -18.04 -11.97
C LEU A 108 10.82 -19.43 -12.01
N ASN A 109 10.02 -20.46 -11.77
CA ASN A 109 10.45 -21.84 -11.93
C ASN A 109 10.47 -22.16 -13.44
N PRO A 110 11.62 -22.53 -14.03
CA PRO A 110 11.73 -22.96 -15.43
C PRO A 110 10.87 -24.16 -15.81
N ASP A 111 10.42 -24.96 -14.84
CA ASP A 111 9.53 -26.10 -15.06
C ASP A 111 8.06 -25.71 -15.21
N LYS A 112 7.75 -24.40 -15.23
CA LYS A 112 6.38 -23.89 -15.36
C LYS A 112 6.25 -22.88 -16.49
N ASN A 113 5.03 -22.79 -17.02
CA ASN A 113 4.64 -21.79 -17.98
C ASN A 113 3.89 -20.63 -17.30
N TYR A 114 4.03 -19.44 -17.85
CA TYR A 114 3.56 -18.20 -17.24
C TYR A 114 2.79 -17.34 -18.23
N ILE A 115 1.75 -16.66 -17.75
CA ILE A 115 1.12 -15.54 -18.45
C ILE A 115 1.48 -14.27 -17.67
N LEU A 116 2.35 -13.45 -18.25
CA LEU A 116 2.72 -12.15 -17.70
C LEU A 116 1.66 -11.13 -18.11
N CYS A 117 0.90 -10.67 -17.13
CA CYS A 117 -0.19 -9.71 -17.28
C CYS A 117 0.36 -8.28 -17.19
N TYR A 118 0.81 -7.73 -18.31
CA TYR A 118 1.39 -6.38 -18.38
C TYR A 118 0.33 -5.29 -18.39
N HIS A 119 0.57 -4.23 -17.64
CA HIS A 119 -0.31 -3.07 -17.51
C HIS A 119 0.48 -1.86 -16.97
N PRO A 120 0.15 -0.61 -17.34
CA PRO A 120 -0.84 -0.20 -18.32
C PRO A 120 -0.39 -0.41 -19.77
N HIS A 121 -1.33 -0.35 -20.70
CA HIS A 121 -1.08 -0.29 -22.13
C HIS A 121 -0.81 1.16 -22.54
N GLY A 122 0.43 1.63 -22.44
CA GLY A 122 0.80 2.93 -23.01
C GLY A 122 0.79 2.93 -24.55
N ILE A 123 1.04 4.09 -25.14
CA ILE A 123 1.16 4.23 -26.60
C ILE A 123 2.42 3.51 -27.08
N LEU A 124 2.24 2.53 -27.99
CA LEU A 124 3.28 1.65 -28.55
C LEU A 124 4.01 0.71 -27.55
N CYS A 125 3.67 0.73 -26.26
CA CYS A 125 4.17 -0.19 -25.23
C CYS A 125 5.71 -0.40 -25.24
N ALA A 126 6.47 0.70 -25.26
CA ALA A 126 7.93 0.69 -25.29
C ALA A 126 8.55 -0.16 -24.15
N GLY A 127 7.99 -0.09 -22.95
CA GLY A 127 8.46 -0.88 -21.80
C GLY A 127 8.21 -2.37 -21.98
N ALA A 128 7.06 -2.76 -22.53
CA ALA A 128 6.74 -4.16 -22.77
C ALA A 128 7.65 -4.76 -23.84
N PHE A 129 7.88 -4.03 -24.94
CA PHE A 129 8.79 -4.48 -25.98
C PHE A 129 10.21 -4.64 -25.47
N CYS A 130 10.73 -3.62 -24.77
CA CYS A 130 12.10 -3.64 -24.29
C CYS A 130 12.34 -4.78 -23.29
N CYS A 131 11.38 -5.02 -22.39
CA CYS A 131 11.50 -6.04 -21.35
C CYS A 131 11.16 -7.47 -21.76
N PHE A 132 10.25 -7.69 -22.71
CA PHE A 132 9.72 -9.04 -23.00
C PHE A 132 9.93 -9.49 -24.44
N SER A 133 10.18 -8.57 -25.37
CA SER A 133 10.54 -8.90 -26.74
C SER A 133 12.07 -8.90 -26.89
N SER A 134 12.74 -7.80 -26.55
CA SER A 134 14.21 -7.66 -26.71
C SER A 134 15.03 -8.06 -25.47
N GLU A 135 16.35 -7.94 -25.55
CA GLU A 135 17.28 -8.02 -24.41
C GLU A 135 17.74 -6.64 -23.91
N GLY A 136 16.98 -5.57 -24.20
CA GLY A 136 17.32 -4.22 -23.76
C GLY A 136 17.42 -4.05 -22.24
N THR A 137 16.73 -4.91 -21.47
CA THR A 137 16.82 -4.99 -20.00
C THR A 137 17.38 -6.34 -19.50
N ASP A 138 18.06 -7.08 -20.37
CA ASP A 138 18.70 -8.38 -20.05
C ASP A 138 17.70 -9.39 -19.40
N PHE A 139 16.53 -9.59 -20.03
CA PHE A 139 15.49 -10.51 -19.54
C PHE A 139 16.03 -11.93 -19.34
N SER A 140 16.73 -12.46 -20.34
CA SER A 140 17.23 -13.85 -20.30
C SER A 140 18.25 -14.07 -19.17
N LYS A 141 19.00 -13.02 -18.78
CA LYS A 141 19.90 -13.08 -17.62
C LYS A 141 19.14 -12.98 -16.30
N THR A 142 18.06 -12.19 -16.27
CA THR A 142 17.25 -11.99 -15.07
C THR A 142 16.43 -13.24 -14.70
N PHE A 143 15.98 -13.98 -15.72
CA PHE A 143 15.23 -15.23 -15.59
C PHE A 143 15.85 -16.35 -16.44
N PRO A 144 16.96 -16.95 -15.98
CA PRO A 144 17.59 -18.07 -16.67
C PRO A 144 16.60 -19.22 -16.85
N GLY A 145 16.56 -19.82 -18.04
CA GLY A 145 15.64 -20.92 -18.36
C GLY A 145 14.20 -20.49 -18.66
N ILE A 146 13.89 -19.19 -18.65
CA ILE A 146 12.58 -18.66 -19.05
C ILE A 146 12.67 -17.97 -20.41
N THR A 147 11.82 -18.38 -21.35
CA THR A 147 11.70 -17.74 -22.66
C THR A 147 10.49 -16.82 -22.68
N SER A 148 10.72 -15.51 -22.87
CA SER A 148 9.64 -14.52 -23.00
C SER A 148 9.13 -14.39 -24.43
N TYR A 149 7.82 -14.23 -24.56
CA TYR A 149 7.12 -13.93 -25.82
C TYR A 149 6.16 -12.76 -25.62
N LEU A 150 6.39 -11.64 -26.31
CA LEU A 150 5.46 -10.51 -26.25
C LEU A 150 4.29 -10.72 -27.21
N LEU A 151 3.06 -10.69 -26.70
CA LEU A 151 1.85 -10.78 -27.51
C LEU A 151 1.44 -9.40 -28.00
N THR A 152 1.45 -9.20 -29.33
CA THR A 152 1.01 -7.97 -29.98
C THR A 152 -0.22 -8.22 -30.84
N ILE A 153 -0.96 -7.17 -31.19
CA ILE A 153 -2.19 -7.28 -32.01
C ILE A 153 -1.94 -8.06 -33.31
N LYS A 154 -2.94 -8.84 -33.75
CA LYS A 154 -2.80 -9.80 -34.87
C LYS A 154 -2.55 -9.09 -36.19
N GLU A 155 -3.09 -7.89 -36.33
CA GLU A 155 -3.03 -7.04 -37.51
C GLU A 155 -1.61 -6.62 -37.86
N ASN A 156 -0.71 -6.51 -36.87
CA ASN A 156 0.72 -6.25 -37.11
C ASN A 156 1.36 -7.33 -38.00
N TYR A 157 0.80 -8.55 -38.01
CA TYR A 157 1.34 -9.67 -38.77
C TYR A 157 0.73 -9.80 -40.18
N TYR A 158 -0.14 -8.87 -40.58
CA TYR A 158 -0.66 -8.79 -41.95
C TYR A 158 0.19 -7.89 -42.85
N VAL A 159 1.09 -7.10 -42.26
CA VAL A 159 1.89 -6.11 -42.97
C VAL A 159 3.30 -6.67 -43.27
N PRO A 160 3.68 -6.86 -44.55
CA PRO A 160 5.03 -7.25 -44.96
C PRO A 160 6.14 -6.42 -44.33
N GLY A 161 7.26 -7.04 -43.99
CA GLY A 161 8.43 -6.43 -43.33
C GLY A 161 8.20 -6.19 -41.83
N PHE A 162 7.08 -5.57 -41.48
CA PHE A 162 6.70 -5.31 -40.10
C PHE A 162 6.40 -6.61 -39.34
N ARG A 163 5.72 -7.54 -39.99
CA ARG A 163 5.50 -8.91 -39.53
C ARG A 163 6.81 -9.61 -39.16
N GLU A 164 7.78 -9.59 -40.07
CA GLU A 164 9.07 -10.25 -39.87
C GLU A 164 9.85 -9.63 -38.71
N PHE A 165 9.87 -8.30 -38.63
CA PHE A 165 10.53 -7.57 -37.54
C PHE A 165 9.99 -7.99 -36.16
N PHE A 166 8.67 -8.06 -35.99
CA PHE A 166 8.09 -8.50 -34.71
C PHE A 166 8.40 -9.96 -34.39
N MET A 167 8.25 -10.86 -35.36
CA MET A 167 8.57 -12.27 -35.14
C MET A 167 10.05 -12.48 -34.79
N CYS A 168 10.95 -11.79 -35.48
CA CYS A 168 12.39 -11.80 -35.22
C CYS A 168 12.75 -11.29 -33.83
N SER A 169 12.07 -10.24 -33.36
CA SER A 169 12.26 -9.69 -32.02
C SER A 169 11.57 -10.51 -30.92
N GLY A 170 10.95 -11.66 -31.22
CA GLY A 170 10.32 -12.54 -30.23
C GLY A 170 8.89 -12.15 -29.86
N ALA A 171 8.26 -11.26 -30.62
CA ALA A 171 6.84 -10.99 -30.52
C ALA A 171 6.01 -11.97 -31.36
N VAL A 172 4.80 -12.26 -30.91
CA VAL A 172 3.85 -13.18 -31.55
C VAL A 172 2.44 -12.59 -31.52
N ALA A 173 1.55 -13.12 -32.37
CA ALA A 173 0.18 -12.62 -32.46
C ALA A 173 -0.61 -12.88 -31.17
N ALA A 174 -1.34 -11.88 -30.69
CA ALA A 174 -2.15 -11.95 -29.48
C ALA A 174 -3.46 -12.74 -29.71
N THR A 175 -3.34 -14.03 -29.99
CA THR A 175 -4.48 -14.91 -30.28
C THR A 175 -4.53 -16.09 -29.30
N LYS A 176 -5.71 -16.71 -29.19
CA LYS A 176 -5.87 -17.94 -28.41
C LYS A 176 -4.97 -19.06 -28.93
N ALA A 177 -4.76 -19.13 -30.24
CA ALA A 177 -3.91 -20.13 -30.87
C ALA A 177 -2.44 -19.98 -30.43
N SER A 178 -1.91 -18.76 -30.46
CA SER A 178 -0.53 -18.47 -30.01
C SER A 178 -0.32 -18.83 -28.55
N MET A 179 -1.22 -18.37 -27.68
CA MET A 179 -1.12 -18.66 -26.24
C MET A 179 -1.21 -20.17 -25.98
N ASN A 180 -2.17 -20.85 -26.63
CA ASN A 180 -2.30 -22.31 -26.46
C ASN A 180 -1.05 -23.05 -26.95
N TYR A 181 -0.52 -22.68 -28.12
CA TYR A 181 0.70 -23.27 -28.66
C TYR A 181 1.89 -23.08 -27.71
N LEU A 182 2.14 -21.86 -27.24
CA LEU A 182 3.29 -21.55 -26.37
C LEU A 182 3.17 -22.16 -24.98
N LEU A 183 1.96 -22.29 -24.44
CA LEU A 183 1.74 -22.80 -23.10
C LEU A 183 1.58 -24.33 -23.05
N THR A 184 1.41 -25.01 -24.20
CA THR A 184 1.16 -26.47 -24.23
C THR A 184 2.05 -27.26 -25.19
N LYS A 185 2.52 -26.67 -26.29
CA LYS A 185 3.27 -27.37 -27.36
C LYS A 185 4.76 -27.08 -27.38
N GLN A 186 5.21 -26.05 -26.65
CA GLN A 186 6.61 -25.59 -26.59
C GLN A 186 7.34 -26.04 -25.31
N GLY A 187 6.79 -27.02 -24.57
CA GLY A 187 7.36 -27.46 -23.29
C GLY A 187 7.14 -26.44 -22.16
N THR A 188 7.97 -26.54 -21.12
CA THR A 188 7.96 -25.67 -19.94
C THR A 188 8.92 -24.49 -20.09
N GLY A 189 8.83 -23.49 -19.20
CA GLY A 189 9.71 -22.33 -19.20
C GLY A 189 9.25 -21.20 -20.13
N ASN A 190 8.04 -21.26 -20.66
CA ASN A 190 7.51 -20.23 -21.55
C ASN A 190 6.74 -19.16 -20.77
N ALA A 191 7.08 -17.89 -20.98
CA ALA A 191 6.41 -16.74 -20.38
C ALA A 191 5.78 -15.86 -21.46
N VAL A 192 4.46 -15.96 -21.64
CA VAL A 192 3.72 -15.14 -22.61
C VAL A 192 3.29 -13.82 -21.96
N CYS A 193 3.80 -12.71 -22.47
CA CYS A 193 3.48 -11.38 -21.99
C CYS A 193 2.30 -10.80 -22.76
N LEU A 194 1.16 -10.67 -22.08
CA LEU A 194 -0.07 -10.10 -22.61
C LEU A 194 -0.33 -8.73 -21.97
N VAL A 195 -0.50 -7.71 -22.79
CA VAL A 195 -0.96 -6.39 -22.31
C VAL A 195 -2.49 -6.42 -22.14
N VAL A 196 -2.96 -6.51 -20.91
CA VAL A 196 -4.31 -7.04 -20.63
C VAL A 196 -5.44 -6.10 -21.06
N GLY A 197 -5.31 -4.79 -20.88
CA GLY A 197 -6.35 -3.85 -21.34
C GLY A 197 -6.22 -3.44 -22.81
N GLY A 198 -5.20 -3.91 -23.54
CA GLY A 198 -5.12 -3.82 -25.01
C GLY A 198 -5.35 -2.41 -25.58
N ALA A 199 -5.79 -2.34 -26.83
CA ALA A 199 -6.04 -1.06 -27.52
C ALA A 199 -7.07 -0.15 -26.84
N ALA A 200 -8.05 -0.70 -26.11
CA ALA A 200 -9.05 0.10 -25.41
C ALA A 200 -8.46 0.91 -24.25
N GLU A 201 -7.43 0.36 -23.61
CA GLU A 201 -6.70 1.01 -22.53
C GLU A 201 -5.67 2.02 -23.08
N ALA A 202 -5.05 1.70 -24.23
CA ALA A 202 -4.16 2.61 -24.95
C ALA A 202 -4.83 3.95 -25.33
N LEU A 203 -6.12 3.90 -25.69
CA LEU A 203 -6.91 5.09 -26.02
C LEU A 203 -7.28 5.94 -24.79
N LYS A 204 -6.91 5.52 -23.59
CA LYS A 204 -7.13 6.25 -22.33
C LYS A 204 -5.79 6.56 -21.64
N SER A 205 -4.69 6.52 -22.38
CA SER A 205 -3.33 6.77 -21.89
C SER A 205 -3.05 8.26 -21.82
N THR A 206 -3.53 8.94 -20.79
CA THR A 206 -3.26 10.36 -20.55
C THR A 206 -2.24 10.57 -19.42
N PRO A 207 -1.15 11.35 -19.64
CA PRO A 207 -0.14 11.65 -18.61
C PRO A 207 -0.67 12.38 -17.37
N ARG A 208 -1.86 12.99 -17.47
CA ARG A 208 -2.50 13.81 -16.41
C ARG A 208 -3.67 13.11 -15.71
N ALA A 209 -3.92 11.83 -16.01
CA ALA A 209 -4.99 11.11 -15.34
C ALA A 209 -4.64 10.89 -13.85
N GLU A 210 -5.47 11.40 -12.95
CA GLU A 210 -5.35 11.18 -11.49
C GLU A 210 -5.54 9.70 -11.12
N GLU A 211 -6.22 8.94 -11.99
CA GLU A 211 -6.51 7.53 -11.83
C GLU A 211 -6.12 6.71 -13.06
N LEU A 212 -5.49 5.57 -12.82
CA LEU A 212 -5.05 4.64 -13.86
C LEU A 212 -6.16 3.60 -14.12
N GLN A 213 -6.84 3.72 -15.27
CA GLN A 213 -8.00 2.87 -15.59
C GLN A 213 -7.58 1.49 -16.09
N VAL A 214 -7.88 0.45 -15.32
CA VAL A 214 -7.60 -0.96 -15.67
C VAL A 214 -8.85 -1.63 -16.24
N ILE A 215 -8.86 -1.90 -17.55
CA ILE A 215 -10.02 -2.52 -18.22
C ILE A 215 -9.92 -4.06 -18.14
N LEU A 216 -10.37 -4.65 -17.03
CA LEU A 216 -10.33 -6.11 -16.80
C LEU A 216 -11.69 -6.81 -16.77
N LYS A 217 -12.77 -6.09 -16.40
CA LYS A 217 -14.06 -6.71 -16.00
C LYS A 217 -14.65 -7.66 -17.05
N GLU A 218 -14.43 -7.35 -18.33
CA GLU A 218 -14.95 -8.11 -19.47
C GLU A 218 -13.90 -9.02 -20.15
N ARG A 219 -12.62 -8.92 -19.75
CA ARG A 219 -11.49 -9.55 -20.47
C ARG A 219 -10.92 -10.76 -19.75
N LYS A 220 -11.74 -11.80 -19.55
CA LYS A 220 -11.37 -13.01 -18.79
C LYS A 220 -10.64 -14.08 -19.64
N GLY A 221 -10.32 -13.80 -20.90
CA GLY A 221 -9.78 -14.78 -21.84
C GLY A 221 -8.43 -15.38 -21.42
N PHE A 222 -7.53 -14.55 -20.90
CA PHE A 222 -6.22 -14.99 -20.42
C PHE A 222 -6.31 -15.83 -19.13
N ILE A 223 -7.28 -15.53 -18.24
CA ILE A 223 -7.55 -16.34 -17.04
C ILE A 223 -8.07 -17.72 -17.45
N LYS A 224 -9.03 -17.76 -18.38
CA LYS A 224 -9.53 -19.03 -18.95
C LYS A 224 -8.39 -19.83 -19.59
N MET A 225 -7.44 -19.16 -20.25
CA MET A 225 -6.26 -19.81 -20.83
C MET A 225 -5.33 -20.38 -19.76
N ALA A 226 -5.03 -19.61 -18.70
CA ALA A 226 -4.24 -20.09 -17.57
C ALA A 226 -4.86 -21.33 -16.92
N LEU A 227 -6.16 -21.30 -16.64
CA LEU A 227 -6.88 -22.44 -16.07
C LEU A 227 -6.84 -23.68 -16.96
N ARG A 228 -6.93 -23.51 -18.29
CA ARG A 228 -6.88 -24.63 -19.25
C ARG A 228 -5.49 -25.23 -19.41
N THR A 229 -4.45 -24.40 -19.33
CA THR A 229 -3.06 -24.80 -19.62
C THR A 229 -2.25 -25.11 -18.38
N GLY A 230 -2.76 -24.79 -17.18
CA GLY A 230 -2.00 -24.86 -15.93
C GLY A 230 -0.97 -23.73 -15.77
N ALA A 231 -0.92 -22.76 -16.71
CA ALA A 231 0.03 -21.67 -16.65
C ALA A 231 -0.26 -20.73 -15.46
N SER A 232 0.80 -20.28 -14.80
CA SER A 232 0.69 -19.36 -13.67
C SER A 232 0.50 -17.91 -14.13
N LEU A 233 -0.49 -17.21 -13.59
CA LEU A 233 -0.70 -15.79 -13.85
C LEU A 233 0.30 -14.95 -13.05
N VAL A 234 0.92 -13.98 -13.72
CA VAL A 234 1.93 -13.10 -13.14
C VAL A 234 1.58 -11.65 -13.41
N PRO A 235 1.19 -10.86 -12.40
CA PRO A 235 0.93 -9.43 -12.60
C PRO A 235 2.23 -8.65 -12.84
N VAL A 236 2.27 -7.86 -13.91
CA VAL A 236 3.38 -6.98 -14.29
C VAL A 236 2.84 -5.56 -14.45
N PHE A 237 3.43 -4.62 -13.72
CA PHE A 237 3.01 -3.22 -13.73
C PHE A 237 4.13 -2.30 -14.22
N ALA A 238 3.86 -1.39 -15.14
CA ALA A 238 4.83 -0.41 -15.64
C ALA A 238 4.48 1.02 -15.20
N PHE A 239 5.34 1.63 -14.39
CA PHE A 239 5.25 3.04 -14.03
C PHE A 239 5.91 3.90 -15.11
N GLY A 240 5.28 5.00 -15.51
CA GLY A 240 5.82 5.94 -16.51
C GLY A 240 5.51 5.59 -17.97
N GLU A 241 4.92 4.42 -18.25
CA GLU A 241 4.57 3.99 -19.61
C GLU A 241 3.59 4.96 -20.30
N ASN A 242 2.63 5.52 -19.55
CA ASN A 242 1.63 6.46 -20.08
C ASN A 242 2.14 7.91 -20.17
N GLU A 243 3.37 8.20 -19.73
CA GLU A 243 3.94 9.55 -19.70
C GLU A 243 4.84 9.85 -20.92
N ILE A 244 5.08 8.85 -21.78
CA ILE A 244 6.03 8.99 -22.89
C ILE A 244 5.44 9.68 -24.13
N TYR A 245 4.13 9.91 -24.16
CA TYR A 245 3.43 10.69 -25.18
C TYR A 245 2.25 11.43 -24.54
N ASP A 246 1.91 12.59 -25.10
CA ASP A 246 0.66 13.27 -24.81
C ASP A 246 -0.40 12.75 -25.78
N GLN A 247 -1.43 12.09 -25.26
CA GLN A 247 -2.55 11.68 -26.08
C GLN A 247 -3.49 12.86 -26.33
N VAL A 248 -3.97 13.03 -27.57
CA VAL A 248 -4.98 14.04 -27.89
C VAL A 248 -6.29 13.66 -27.19
N ASP A 249 -6.90 14.62 -26.50
CA ASP A 249 -8.15 14.43 -25.75
C ASP A 249 -9.27 13.90 -26.67
N ASN A 250 -9.88 12.80 -26.28
CA ASN A 250 -10.91 12.09 -27.05
C ASN A 250 -12.07 11.62 -26.14
N PRO A 251 -12.85 12.55 -25.54
CA PRO A 251 -13.93 12.18 -24.62
C PRO A 251 -14.98 11.28 -25.29
N GLU A 252 -15.63 10.43 -24.49
CA GLU A 252 -16.68 9.52 -24.96
C GLU A 252 -17.81 10.33 -25.63
N GLY A 253 -18.21 9.93 -26.83
CA GLY A 253 -19.20 10.65 -27.66
C GLY A 253 -18.63 11.69 -28.64
N SER A 254 -17.35 12.07 -28.54
CA SER A 254 -16.69 12.97 -29.50
C SER A 254 -16.59 12.37 -30.91
N TRP A 255 -16.49 13.24 -31.93
CA TRP A 255 -16.30 12.80 -33.32
C TRP A 255 -15.03 11.95 -33.48
N LEU A 256 -13.91 12.37 -32.87
CA LEU A 256 -12.65 11.64 -32.90
C LEU A 256 -12.79 10.25 -32.25
N ARG A 257 -13.50 10.15 -31.11
CA ARG A 257 -13.74 8.88 -30.45
C ARG A 257 -14.61 7.95 -31.28
N LYS A 258 -15.67 8.47 -31.91
CA LYS A 258 -16.52 7.72 -32.84
C LYS A 258 -15.71 7.17 -34.02
N PHE A 259 -14.88 8.01 -34.65
CA PHE A 259 -13.99 7.59 -35.72
C PHE A 259 -13.02 6.48 -35.28
N GLN A 260 -12.37 6.64 -34.12
CA GLN A 260 -11.47 5.62 -33.56
C GLN A 260 -12.18 4.29 -33.27
N GLU A 261 -13.41 4.33 -32.74
CA GLU A 261 -14.23 3.15 -32.48
C GLU A 261 -14.71 2.47 -33.77
N THR A 262 -15.08 3.25 -34.79
CA THR A 262 -15.40 2.75 -36.13
C THR A 262 -14.19 2.05 -36.77
N CYS A 263 -13.01 2.68 -36.75
CA CYS A 263 -11.78 2.03 -37.21
C CYS A 263 -11.51 0.74 -36.44
N ARG A 264 -11.61 0.75 -35.11
CA ARG A 264 -11.41 -0.46 -34.30
C ARG A 264 -12.36 -1.60 -34.67
N SER A 265 -13.60 -1.28 -35.00
CA SER A 265 -14.61 -2.26 -35.44
C SER A 265 -14.24 -2.90 -36.79
N TRP A 266 -13.74 -2.10 -37.74
CA TRP A 266 -13.44 -2.57 -39.11
C TRP A 266 -12.08 -3.25 -39.24
N ILE A 267 -11.04 -2.66 -38.62
CA ILE A 267 -9.64 -3.05 -38.83
C ILE A 267 -8.98 -3.56 -37.55
N GLY A 268 -9.72 -3.78 -36.45
CA GLY A 268 -9.18 -4.30 -35.18
C GLY A 268 -8.27 -3.32 -34.40
N MET A 269 -7.92 -2.18 -35.00
CA MET A 269 -7.03 -1.16 -34.44
C MET A 269 -7.71 0.22 -34.43
N ALA A 270 -7.52 0.97 -33.35
CA ALA A 270 -7.85 2.39 -33.30
C ALA A 270 -6.57 3.22 -33.44
N PRO A 271 -6.46 4.13 -34.43
CA PRO A 271 -5.31 5.02 -34.52
C PRO A 271 -5.31 5.98 -33.32
N ALA A 272 -4.32 5.84 -32.44
CA ALA A 272 -4.10 6.81 -31.37
C ALA A 272 -3.51 8.08 -31.99
N LEU A 273 -4.13 9.24 -31.73
CA LEU A 273 -3.54 10.53 -32.02
C LEU A 273 -2.74 10.96 -30.78
N PHE A 274 -1.45 11.17 -30.97
CA PHE A 274 -0.53 11.46 -29.89
C PHE A 274 0.55 12.44 -30.34
N GLN A 275 1.10 13.16 -29.38
CA GLN A 275 2.17 14.12 -29.54
C GLN A 275 3.35 13.69 -28.67
N GLY A 276 4.52 13.67 -29.28
CA GLY A 276 5.78 13.59 -28.60
C GLY A 276 6.62 14.84 -28.88
N ARG A 277 7.93 14.65 -28.88
CA ARG A 277 8.92 15.67 -29.23
C ARG A 277 9.51 15.46 -30.63
N GLY A 278 10.26 16.45 -31.08
CA GLY A 278 11.02 16.39 -32.33
C GLY A 278 12.38 15.71 -32.16
N PHE A 279 13.07 15.53 -33.28
CA PHE A 279 14.45 15.03 -33.30
C PHE A 279 15.42 16.02 -32.65
N PHE A 280 15.33 17.29 -33.04
CA PHE A 280 16.23 18.37 -32.61
C PHE A 280 15.55 19.42 -31.71
N GLN A 281 14.26 19.22 -31.38
CA GLN A 281 13.49 20.09 -30.48
C GLN A 281 12.55 19.29 -29.59
N TYR A 282 12.05 19.91 -28.52
CA TYR A 282 11.32 19.30 -27.41
C TYR A 282 9.84 19.69 -27.32
N SER A 283 9.33 20.52 -28.22
CA SER A 283 7.97 21.08 -28.18
C SER A 283 6.91 20.25 -28.91
N PHE A 284 7.21 19.62 -30.04
CA PHE A 284 6.23 18.85 -30.81
C PHE A 284 6.87 17.77 -31.68
N GLY A 285 6.15 16.72 -32.06
CA GLY A 285 6.64 15.70 -32.98
C GLY A 285 6.14 14.31 -32.63
N ILE A 286 6.88 13.30 -33.08
CA ILE A 286 6.49 11.89 -32.97
C ILE A 286 7.49 11.04 -32.19
N ILE A 287 8.59 11.63 -31.72
CA ILE A 287 9.57 10.93 -30.89
C ILE A 287 9.06 10.93 -29.44
N PRO A 288 9.09 9.82 -28.72
CA PRO A 288 8.54 9.76 -27.37
C PRO A 288 9.33 10.65 -26.41
N TYR A 289 8.67 11.18 -25.37
CA TYR A 289 9.32 11.94 -24.32
C TYR A 289 10.27 11.08 -23.50
N ARG A 290 11.32 11.73 -22.98
CA ARG A 290 12.35 11.06 -22.20
C ARG A 290 11.94 10.94 -20.73
N LYS A 291 11.03 10.02 -20.42
CA LYS A 291 10.52 9.76 -19.06
C LYS A 291 10.96 8.37 -18.56
N PRO A 292 11.20 8.20 -17.24
CA PRO A 292 11.60 6.92 -16.68
C PRO A 292 10.46 5.89 -16.72
N ILE A 293 10.73 4.67 -17.18
CA ILE A 293 9.77 3.55 -17.13
C ILE A 293 10.26 2.49 -16.12
N ASN A 294 9.51 2.24 -15.05
CA ASN A 294 9.83 1.20 -14.07
C ASN A 294 8.82 0.05 -14.15
N VAL A 295 9.28 -1.12 -14.61
CA VAL A 295 8.44 -2.33 -14.72
C VAL A 295 8.61 -3.18 -13.45
N VAL A 296 7.57 -3.20 -12.61
CA VAL A 296 7.52 -3.89 -11.32
C VAL A 296 6.53 -5.06 -11.38
N ARG A 297 6.99 -6.24 -10.96
CA ARG A 297 6.14 -7.43 -10.84
C ARG A 297 5.51 -7.52 -9.44
N GLY A 298 4.21 -7.77 -9.33
CA GLY A 298 3.51 -8.00 -8.05
C GLY A 298 2.67 -6.83 -7.50
N LEU A 299 1.39 -7.13 -7.18
CA LEU A 299 0.41 -6.22 -6.57
C LEU A 299 0.78 -5.86 -5.12
N ARG A 300 1.70 -4.91 -4.96
CA ARG A 300 2.03 -4.28 -3.67
C ARG A 300 1.20 -3.03 -3.36
N LYS A 301 0.30 -2.62 -4.26
CA LYS A 301 -0.60 -1.48 -4.05
C LYS A 301 -1.98 -1.96 -3.61
N SER A 302 -2.60 -1.17 -2.74
CA SER A 302 -4.02 -1.32 -2.40
C SER A 302 -4.86 -1.17 -3.68
N PHE A 303 -5.93 -1.96 -3.80
CA PHE A 303 -6.86 -1.87 -4.93
C PHE A 303 -8.23 -1.46 -4.42
N GLN A 304 -9.06 -0.87 -5.27
CA GLN A 304 -10.44 -0.54 -4.92
C GLN A 304 -11.40 -1.51 -5.60
N LEU A 305 -12.43 -1.94 -4.87
CA LEU A 305 -13.51 -2.77 -5.37
C LEU A 305 -14.81 -2.27 -4.74
N PHE A 306 -15.78 -1.83 -5.55
CA PHE A 306 -17.06 -1.25 -5.10
C PHE A 306 -16.89 -0.09 -4.09
N GLY A 307 -15.93 0.81 -4.32
CA GLY A 307 -15.63 1.94 -3.40
C GLY A 307 -14.85 1.55 -2.14
N VAL A 308 -14.59 0.25 -1.92
CA VAL A 308 -13.82 -0.25 -0.77
C VAL A 308 -12.35 -0.40 -1.18
N LYS A 309 -11.45 0.25 -0.44
CA LYS A 309 -10.00 0.18 -0.64
C LYS A 309 -9.45 -1.03 0.09
N PHE A 310 -9.18 -2.11 -0.60
CA PHE A 310 -8.62 -3.33 -0.03
C PHE A 310 -7.11 -3.23 0.20
N ALA A 311 -6.63 -3.96 1.21
CA ALA A 311 -5.21 -4.15 1.43
C ALA A 311 -4.59 -4.90 0.22
N PRO A 312 -3.30 -4.66 -0.10
CA PRO A 312 -2.60 -5.45 -1.10
C PRO A 312 -2.76 -6.95 -0.82
N LEU A 313 -2.87 -7.78 -1.86
CA LEU A 313 -2.98 -9.23 -1.69
C LEU A 313 -1.68 -9.82 -1.11
N VAL A 314 -0.54 -9.19 -1.42
CA VAL A 314 0.79 -9.58 -0.96
C VAL A 314 1.32 -8.58 0.07
N VAL A 315 0.78 -8.63 1.28
CA VAL A 315 1.30 -7.90 2.45
C VAL A 315 2.37 -8.76 3.15
N PRO A 316 3.57 -8.22 3.44
CA PRO A 316 4.62 -8.92 4.19
C PRO A 316 4.09 -9.48 5.51
N PHE A 317 4.58 -10.65 5.94
CA PHE A 317 4.13 -11.30 7.18
C PHE A 317 4.27 -10.39 8.41
N GLU A 318 5.33 -9.61 8.49
CA GLU A 318 5.55 -8.62 9.55
C GLU A 318 4.40 -7.59 9.63
N ARG A 319 3.97 -7.06 8.48
CA ARG A 319 2.84 -6.12 8.40
C ARG A 319 1.53 -6.78 8.81
N ARG A 320 1.35 -8.06 8.51
CA ARG A 320 0.18 -8.85 8.96
C ARG A 320 0.18 -9.03 10.48
N ARG A 321 1.34 -9.36 11.07
CA ARG A 321 1.51 -9.46 12.52
C ARG A 321 1.20 -8.16 13.24
N GLN A 322 1.68 -7.04 12.72
CA GLN A 322 1.36 -5.70 13.26
C GLN A 322 -0.13 -5.40 13.20
N THR A 323 -0.80 -5.70 12.08
CA THR A 323 -2.27 -5.56 11.99
C THR A 323 -3.00 -6.50 12.95
N PHE A 324 -2.52 -7.74 13.10
CA PHE A 324 -3.05 -8.67 14.10
C PHE A 324 -2.87 -8.14 15.52
N ALA A 325 -1.74 -7.51 15.86
CA ALA A 325 -1.53 -6.93 17.18
C ALA A 325 -2.53 -5.81 17.50
N ALA A 326 -2.73 -4.88 16.56
CA ALA A 326 -3.72 -3.81 16.71
C ALA A 326 -5.15 -4.35 16.76
N ALA A 327 -5.47 -5.37 15.95
CA ALA A 327 -6.75 -6.04 15.97
C ALA A 327 -6.97 -6.78 17.29
N PHE A 328 -5.99 -7.53 17.79
CA PHE A 328 -6.05 -8.25 19.05
C PHE A 328 -6.38 -7.29 20.19
N TRP A 329 -5.62 -6.20 20.31
CA TRP A 329 -5.85 -5.19 21.34
C TRP A 329 -7.29 -4.63 21.27
N MET A 330 -7.76 -4.30 20.07
CA MET A 330 -9.12 -3.78 19.88
C MET A 330 -10.20 -4.81 20.21
N MET A 331 -10.01 -6.07 19.77
CA MET A 331 -10.96 -7.15 20.01
C MET A 331 -10.99 -7.53 21.49
N THR A 332 -9.85 -7.50 22.17
CA THR A 332 -9.78 -7.68 23.63
C THR A 332 -10.58 -6.60 24.34
N PHE A 333 -10.45 -5.34 23.91
CA PHE A 333 -11.23 -4.24 24.49
C PHE A 333 -12.74 -4.42 24.35
N LEU A 334 -13.23 -4.83 23.18
CA LEU A 334 -14.65 -4.91 22.90
C LEU A 334 -15.30 -6.24 23.32
N PHE A 335 -14.59 -7.35 23.22
CA PHE A 335 -15.20 -8.68 23.24
C PHE A 335 -14.70 -9.60 24.35
N LEU A 336 -13.56 -9.33 25.01
CA LEU A 336 -13.05 -10.27 26.03
C LEU A 336 -14.03 -10.45 27.19
N GLY A 337 -14.68 -9.36 27.61
CA GLY A 337 -15.71 -9.38 28.63
C GLY A 337 -16.92 -10.25 28.28
N PRO A 338 -17.68 -9.87 27.24
CA PRO A 338 -18.81 -10.66 26.75
C PRO A 338 -18.44 -12.11 26.44
N PHE A 339 -17.26 -12.35 25.87
CA PHE A 339 -16.77 -13.70 25.58
C PHE A 339 -16.55 -14.52 26.84
N THR A 340 -15.99 -13.93 27.90
CA THR A 340 -15.81 -14.60 29.19
C THR A 340 -17.14 -14.95 29.83
N ILE A 341 -18.09 -14.00 29.85
CA ILE A 341 -19.45 -14.23 30.39
C ILE A 341 -20.16 -15.33 29.60
N PHE A 342 -20.11 -15.28 28.27
CA PHE A 342 -20.71 -16.27 27.39
C PHE A 342 -20.08 -17.66 27.58
N THR A 343 -18.75 -17.73 27.75
CA THR A 343 -18.05 -19.00 28.02
C THR A 343 -18.45 -19.57 29.37
N CYS A 344 -18.55 -18.75 30.42
CA CYS A 344 -19.06 -19.17 31.72
C CYS A 344 -20.51 -19.67 31.63
N PHE A 345 -21.36 -18.98 30.86
CA PHE A 345 -22.74 -19.41 30.60
C PHE A 345 -22.78 -20.78 29.91
N LEU A 346 -22.04 -20.97 28.81
CA LEU A 346 -21.97 -22.26 28.12
C LEU A 346 -21.43 -23.36 29.03
N PHE A 347 -20.39 -23.08 29.80
CA PHE A 347 -19.82 -24.05 30.73
C PHE A 347 -20.82 -24.45 31.83
N PHE A 348 -21.60 -23.50 32.34
CA PHE A 348 -22.64 -23.77 33.33
C PHE A 348 -23.76 -24.68 32.78
N PHE A 349 -24.21 -24.45 31.54
CA PHE A 349 -25.34 -25.22 30.98
C PHE A 349 -24.95 -26.53 30.31
N TYR A 350 -23.74 -26.66 29.78
CA TYR A 350 -23.36 -27.78 28.91
C TYR A 350 -22.20 -28.63 29.42
N SER A 351 -21.57 -28.28 30.56
CA SER A 351 -20.46 -29.07 31.12
C SER A 351 -20.93 -29.96 32.28
N PRO A 352 -20.47 -31.22 32.38
CA PRO A 352 -20.66 -32.03 33.58
C PRO A 352 -19.97 -31.45 34.83
N LEU A 353 -19.09 -30.45 34.65
CA LEU A 353 -18.39 -29.73 35.71
C LEU A 353 -18.97 -28.34 35.99
N SER A 354 -20.25 -28.10 35.66
CA SER A 354 -20.91 -26.79 35.69
C SER A 354 -20.74 -26.01 37.00
N TYR A 355 -20.74 -26.70 38.15
CA TYR A 355 -20.56 -26.09 39.48
C TYR A 355 -19.20 -25.39 39.66
N LEU A 356 -18.17 -25.76 38.90
CA LEU A 356 -16.88 -25.07 38.94
C LEU A 356 -16.98 -23.62 38.45
N VAL A 357 -18.03 -23.27 37.69
CA VAL A 357 -18.25 -21.89 37.24
C VAL A 357 -18.37 -20.91 38.42
N PHE A 358 -18.83 -21.37 39.59
CA PHE A 358 -19.03 -20.52 40.78
C PHE A 358 -17.72 -20.16 41.49
N ILE A 359 -16.62 -20.87 41.23
CA ILE A 359 -15.31 -20.54 41.78
C ILE A 359 -14.87 -19.15 41.29
N TYR A 360 -15.10 -18.86 40.01
CA TYR A 360 -14.70 -17.59 39.41
C TYR A 360 -15.39 -16.36 40.04
N PRO A 361 -16.73 -16.27 40.16
CA PRO A 361 -17.38 -15.14 40.81
C PRO A 361 -17.05 -15.01 42.31
N ILE A 362 -16.85 -16.13 43.03
CA ILE A 362 -16.38 -16.09 44.43
C ILE A 362 -15.00 -15.43 44.50
N TRP A 363 -14.06 -15.87 43.66
CA TRP A 363 -12.74 -15.26 43.56
C TRP A 363 -12.83 -13.79 43.12
N PHE A 364 -13.68 -13.47 42.15
CA PHE A 364 -13.89 -12.12 41.64
C PHE A 364 -14.36 -11.15 42.72
N LEU A 365 -15.29 -11.57 43.59
CA LEU A 365 -15.79 -10.78 44.72
C LEU A 365 -14.71 -10.60 45.79
N TYR A 366 -13.97 -11.65 46.12
CA TYR A 366 -12.83 -11.56 47.05
C TYR A 366 -11.75 -10.59 46.52
N ASP A 367 -11.46 -10.66 45.22
CA ASP A 367 -10.42 -9.88 44.56
C ASP A 367 -10.87 -8.47 44.15
N TRP A 368 -12.13 -8.09 44.42
CA TRP A 368 -12.80 -6.90 43.86
C TRP A 368 -11.96 -5.61 43.95
N ARG A 369 -11.31 -5.36 45.11
CA ARG A 369 -10.55 -4.13 45.36
C ARG A 369 -9.09 -4.16 44.89
N VAL A 370 -8.61 -5.26 44.30
CA VAL A 370 -7.19 -5.38 43.89
C VAL A 370 -6.82 -4.38 42.80
N CYS A 371 -7.76 -3.98 41.94
CA CYS A 371 -7.53 -2.93 40.95
C CYS A 371 -7.23 -1.54 41.56
N GLU A 372 -7.53 -1.33 42.84
CA GLU A 372 -7.22 -0.11 43.62
C GLU A 372 -6.01 -0.30 44.55
N ARG A 373 -5.32 -1.44 44.48
CA ARG A 373 -4.18 -1.81 45.32
C ARG A 373 -3.00 -2.32 44.50
N GLY A 374 -2.76 -1.70 43.34
CA GLY A 374 -1.63 -2.03 42.45
C GLY A 374 -1.90 -3.12 41.40
N GLY A 375 -3.11 -3.70 41.38
CA GLY A 375 -3.51 -4.68 40.36
C GLY A 375 -2.78 -6.02 40.48
N ARG A 376 -2.75 -6.77 39.37
CA ARG A 376 -2.11 -8.10 39.27
C ARG A 376 -1.12 -8.11 38.11
N ARG A 377 -0.15 -7.19 38.13
CA ARG A 377 0.83 -7.03 37.05
C ARG A 377 1.58 -8.34 36.79
N VAL A 378 1.54 -8.83 35.54
CA VAL A 378 2.25 -10.04 35.10
C VAL A 378 3.29 -9.67 34.06
N GLN A 379 4.57 -9.78 34.42
CA GLN A 379 5.66 -9.33 33.55
C GLN A 379 5.68 -10.04 32.20
N TRP A 380 5.43 -11.36 32.18
CA TRP A 380 5.35 -12.13 30.94
C TRP A 380 4.30 -11.58 29.96
N ILE A 381 3.12 -11.18 30.46
CA ILE A 381 2.07 -10.57 29.62
C ILE A 381 2.54 -9.23 29.07
N ARG A 382 3.21 -8.41 29.89
CA ARG A 382 3.73 -7.09 29.47
C ARG A 382 4.86 -7.19 28.45
N GLU A 383 5.59 -8.30 28.43
CA GLU A 383 6.72 -8.56 27.52
C GLU A 383 6.34 -9.34 26.24
N TRP A 384 5.05 -9.66 26.05
CA TRP A 384 4.61 -10.34 24.84
C TRP A 384 5.13 -9.62 23.58
N ARG A 385 5.70 -10.40 22.66
CA ARG A 385 6.17 -9.92 21.35
C ARG A 385 5.09 -9.15 20.58
N LEU A 386 3.81 -9.45 20.87
CA LEU A 386 2.64 -8.74 20.37
C LEU A 386 2.74 -7.23 20.59
N TRP A 387 3.26 -6.76 21.73
CA TRP A 387 3.35 -5.33 22.04
C TRP A 387 4.38 -4.60 21.22
N ARG A 388 5.46 -5.29 20.80
CA ARG A 388 6.42 -4.75 19.83
C ARG A 388 5.79 -4.65 18.44
N ASP A 389 4.98 -5.64 18.06
CA ASP A 389 4.20 -5.57 16.81
C ASP A 389 3.12 -4.47 16.86
N PHE A 390 2.51 -4.23 18.02
CA PHE A 390 1.57 -3.13 18.27
C PHE A 390 2.27 -1.76 18.18
N ALA A 391 3.42 -1.59 18.83
CA ALA A 391 4.24 -0.38 18.71
C ALA A 391 4.64 -0.12 17.25
N ASN A 392 5.08 -1.15 16.54
CA ASN A 392 5.44 -1.06 15.13
C ASN A 392 4.22 -0.86 14.20
N TYR A 393 3.01 -1.19 14.64
CA TYR A 393 1.79 -0.89 13.89
C TYR A 393 1.57 0.62 13.79
N PHE A 394 1.72 1.35 14.89
CA PHE A 394 1.55 2.81 14.98
C PHE A 394 2.86 3.61 14.93
N PRO A 395 3.99 3.03 14.47
CA PRO A 395 5.33 3.52 14.81
C PRO A 395 5.46 4.29 16.16
N ILE A 396 5.04 3.69 17.29
CA ILE A 396 5.05 4.36 18.60
C ILE A 396 6.48 4.63 19.04
N LYS A 397 6.78 5.88 19.38
CA LYS A 397 8.05 6.28 19.98
C LYS A 397 7.81 6.92 21.34
N MET A 398 8.51 6.44 22.35
CA MET A 398 8.56 7.08 23.66
C MET A 398 9.80 7.97 23.72
N VAL A 399 9.60 9.26 23.94
CA VAL A 399 10.66 10.28 23.97
C VAL A 399 10.84 10.73 25.42
N LYS A 400 11.98 10.39 26.01
CA LYS A 400 12.40 10.84 27.33
C LYS A 400 13.10 12.19 27.19
N THR A 401 12.60 13.22 27.89
CA THR A 401 13.23 14.56 27.89
C THR A 401 13.99 14.88 29.18
N ALA A 402 13.75 14.11 30.25
CA ALA A 402 14.42 14.27 31.53
C ALA A 402 14.58 12.92 32.24
N GLU A 403 15.54 12.87 33.15
CA GLU A 403 15.71 11.74 34.09
C GLU A 403 14.62 11.78 35.18
N LEU A 404 14.17 10.60 35.59
CA LEU A 404 13.28 10.42 36.74
C LEU A 404 14.06 9.67 37.82
N ASN A 405 14.14 10.26 39.01
CA ASN A 405 14.80 9.67 40.17
C ASN A 405 13.97 8.49 40.72
N PRO A 406 14.52 7.26 40.80
CA PRO A 406 13.83 6.09 41.36
C PRO A 406 13.45 6.22 42.85
N ASP A 407 14.01 7.18 43.57
CA ASP A 407 13.66 7.47 44.97
C ASP A 407 12.41 8.36 45.10
N LYS A 408 11.78 8.75 44.00
CA LYS A 408 10.55 9.55 43.99
C LYS A 408 9.38 8.82 43.31
N ASN A 409 8.18 9.28 43.63
CA ASN A 409 6.94 8.86 42.98
C ASN A 409 6.44 9.96 42.05
N TYR A 410 5.77 9.56 40.96
CA TYR A 410 5.39 10.43 39.86
C TYR A 410 3.93 10.26 39.49
N ILE A 411 3.27 11.36 39.14
CA ILE A 411 1.99 11.35 38.42
C ILE A 411 2.28 11.83 36.99
N LEU A 412 2.23 10.92 36.03
CA LEU A 412 2.38 11.25 34.62
C LEU A 412 1.04 11.76 34.08
N CYS A 413 0.99 13.02 33.67
CA CYS A 413 -0.19 13.72 33.21
C CYS A 413 -0.29 13.64 31.69
N CYS A 414 -0.93 12.58 31.18
CA CYS A 414 -0.97 12.27 29.75
C CYS A 414 -2.11 12.97 29.02
N HIS A 415 -1.78 13.57 27.87
CA HIS A 415 -2.71 14.18 26.91
C HIS A 415 -2.27 13.95 25.45
N PRO A 416 -3.16 14.05 24.46
CA PRO A 416 -4.61 14.00 24.63
C PRO A 416 -5.07 12.57 24.94
N HIS A 417 -6.33 12.39 25.32
CA HIS A 417 -6.90 11.05 25.56
C HIS A 417 -7.05 10.22 24.29
N GLY A 418 -7.43 10.84 23.17
CA GLY A 418 -7.91 10.10 22.01
C GLY A 418 -9.09 9.19 22.36
N ILE A 419 -9.40 8.21 21.50
CA ILE A 419 -10.55 7.32 21.75
C ILE A 419 -10.22 6.25 22.79
N LEU A 420 -9.07 5.57 22.67
CA LEU A 420 -8.69 4.41 23.50
C LEU A 420 -7.25 4.48 24.05
N CYS A 421 -6.57 5.62 23.94
CA CYS A 421 -5.22 5.85 24.49
C CYS A 421 -4.18 4.79 24.07
N ALA A 422 -4.08 4.47 22.79
CA ALA A 422 -3.16 3.45 22.27
C ALA A 422 -1.69 3.74 22.63
N GLY A 423 -1.26 5.00 22.54
CA GLY A 423 0.08 5.44 22.94
C GLY A 423 0.35 5.22 24.43
N ALA A 424 -0.58 5.64 25.28
CA ALA A 424 -0.46 5.50 26.73
C ALA A 424 -0.48 4.02 27.17
N PHE A 425 -1.36 3.21 26.59
CA PHE A 425 -1.41 1.77 26.83
C PHE A 425 -0.08 1.11 26.46
N CYS A 426 0.43 1.36 25.26
CA CYS A 426 1.68 0.75 24.82
C CYS A 426 2.86 1.16 25.70
N CYS A 427 2.98 2.46 26.04
CA CYS A 427 4.13 2.98 26.79
C CYS A 427 4.09 2.69 28.29
N PHE A 428 2.91 2.70 28.92
CA PHE A 428 2.82 2.67 30.39
C PHE A 428 2.23 1.37 30.95
N SER A 429 1.49 0.60 30.15
CA SER A 429 1.03 -0.75 30.54
C SER A 429 1.97 -1.83 30.03
N THR A 430 2.57 -1.71 28.86
CA THR A 430 3.35 -2.82 28.26
C THR A 430 4.85 -2.51 28.18
N GLU A 431 5.65 -3.49 27.74
CA GLU A 431 7.06 -3.29 27.36
C GLU A 431 7.21 -3.14 25.82
N GLY A 432 6.15 -2.76 25.11
CA GLY A 432 6.19 -2.54 23.65
C GLY A 432 7.18 -1.46 23.21
N THR A 433 7.43 -0.47 24.07
CA THR A 433 8.43 0.60 23.90
C THR A 433 9.58 0.53 24.91
N ASP A 434 9.76 -0.61 25.59
CA ASP A 434 10.82 -0.86 26.57
C ASP A 434 10.88 0.21 27.71
N PHE A 435 9.73 0.50 28.36
CA PHE A 435 9.65 1.48 29.46
C PHE A 435 10.65 1.21 30.57
N SER A 436 10.71 -0.05 31.03
CA SER A 436 11.60 -0.48 32.12
C SER A 436 13.08 -0.24 31.82
N LYS A 437 13.49 -0.27 30.55
CA LYS A 437 14.86 0.06 30.12
C LYS A 437 15.10 1.57 30.06
N THR A 438 14.06 2.34 29.74
CA THR A 438 14.15 3.80 29.56
C THR A 438 14.17 4.53 30.91
N PHE A 439 13.44 4.00 31.90
CA PHE A 439 13.40 4.47 33.28
C PHE A 439 13.70 3.30 34.25
N PRO A 440 14.98 2.90 34.37
CA PRO A 440 15.36 1.85 35.31
C PRO A 440 14.95 2.20 36.74
N GLY A 441 14.42 1.22 37.47
CA GLY A 441 13.94 1.43 38.84
C GLY A 441 12.57 2.13 38.95
N ILE A 442 11.97 2.56 37.84
CA ILE A 442 10.61 3.12 37.83
C ILE A 442 9.60 2.08 37.35
N THR A 443 8.53 1.88 38.13
CA THR A 443 7.39 1.06 37.76
C THR A 443 6.23 1.92 37.28
N SER A 444 5.83 1.75 36.02
CA SER A 444 4.67 2.42 35.44
C SER A 444 3.36 1.70 35.75
N TYR A 445 2.32 2.49 36.03
CA TYR A 445 0.94 2.03 36.21
C TYR A 445 0.00 2.92 35.39
N LEU A 446 -0.68 2.36 34.40
CA LEU A 446 -1.69 3.11 33.64
C LEU A 446 -3.02 3.13 34.41
N LEU A 447 -3.54 4.32 34.67
CA LEU A 447 -4.84 4.51 35.32
C LEU A 447 -5.94 4.51 34.26
N THR A 448 -6.86 3.54 34.36
CA THR A 448 -8.02 3.43 33.47
C THR A 448 -9.32 3.51 34.26
N ILE A 449 -10.42 3.85 33.59
CA ILE A 449 -11.74 3.99 34.20
C ILE A 449 -12.12 2.76 35.07
N LYS A 450 -12.76 2.99 36.23
CA LYS A 450 -13.02 1.95 37.25
C LYS A 450 -13.94 0.86 36.72
N GLU A 451 -14.85 1.24 35.85
CA GLU A 451 -15.88 0.41 35.24
C GLU A 451 -15.27 -0.72 34.39
N ASN A 452 -14.07 -0.53 33.83
CA ASN A 452 -13.32 -1.60 33.15
C ASN A 452 -13.06 -2.81 34.07
N TYR A 453 -12.99 -2.60 35.38
CA TYR A 453 -12.72 -3.64 36.37
C TYR A 453 -13.97 -4.34 36.91
N TYR A 454 -15.16 -4.02 36.38
CA TYR A 454 -16.40 -4.73 36.70
C TYR A 454 -16.69 -5.86 35.72
N VAL A 455 -15.97 -5.92 34.60
CA VAL A 455 -16.23 -6.86 33.51
C VAL A 455 -15.29 -8.08 33.60
N PRO A 456 -15.82 -9.30 33.83
CA PRO A 456 -15.04 -10.54 33.85
C PRO A 456 -14.13 -10.74 32.65
N GLY A 457 -12.93 -11.29 32.85
CA GLY A 457 -11.91 -11.55 31.83
C GLY A 457 -11.19 -10.28 31.38
N PHE A 458 -11.95 -9.24 31.06
CA PHE A 458 -11.41 -7.93 30.69
C PHE A 458 -10.66 -7.27 31.85
N ARG A 459 -11.24 -7.32 33.06
CA ARG A 459 -10.62 -6.91 34.32
C ARG A 459 -9.24 -7.54 34.51
N GLU A 460 -9.16 -8.86 34.41
CA GLU A 460 -7.92 -9.60 34.65
C GLU A 460 -6.85 -9.22 33.63
N PHE A 461 -7.23 -9.12 32.35
CA PHE A 461 -6.31 -8.72 31.30
C PHE A 461 -5.70 -7.35 31.54
N PHE A 462 -6.52 -6.35 31.88
CA PHE A 462 -6.04 -4.99 32.18
C PHE A 462 -5.11 -4.98 33.39
N MET A 463 -5.49 -5.64 34.49
CA MET A 463 -4.63 -5.75 35.66
C MET A 463 -3.30 -6.47 35.37
N CYS A 464 -3.32 -7.52 34.55
CA CYS A 464 -2.13 -8.24 34.11
C CYS A 464 -1.19 -7.35 33.30
N SER A 465 -1.74 -6.48 32.46
CA SER A 465 -0.97 -5.45 31.77
C SER A 465 -0.43 -4.35 32.70
N GLY A 466 -0.66 -4.40 34.02
CA GLY A 466 -0.23 -3.34 34.94
C GLY A 466 -1.09 -2.08 34.91
N ALA A 467 -2.27 -2.14 34.27
CA ALA A 467 -3.28 -1.11 34.44
C ALA A 467 -4.01 -1.25 35.78
N VAL A 468 -4.41 -0.12 36.36
CA VAL A 468 -5.13 -0.03 37.63
C VAL A 468 -6.30 0.95 37.53
N ALA A 469 -7.22 0.92 38.49
CA ALA A 469 -8.38 1.80 38.48
C ALA A 469 -7.99 3.27 38.71
N ALA A 470 -8.55 4.18 37.93
CA ALA A 470 -8.35 5.63 38.01
C ALA A 470 -9.13 6.24 39.17
N THR A 471 -8.82 5.81 40.40
CA THR A 471 -9.50 6.26 41.62
C THR A 471 -8.52 6.89 42.60
N LYS A 472 -9.06 7.74 43.49
CA LYS A 472 -8.30 8.34 44.58
C LYS A 472 -7.61 7.27 45.44
N ALA A 473 -8.30 6.16 45.71
CA ALA A 473 -7.77 5.06 46.51
C ALA A 473 -6.55 4.39 45.84
N SER A 474 -6.65 4.10 44.53
CA SER A 474 -5.57 3.51 43.74
C SER A 474 -4.32 4.39 43.70
N MET A 475 -4.50 5.67 43.34
CA MET A 475 -3.40 6.63 43.30
C MET A 475 -2.76 6.79 44.68
N ASN A 476 -3.56 6.94 45.74
CA ASN A 476 -3.03 7.08 47.09
C ASN A 476 -2.26 5.83 47.53
N TYR A 477 -2.76 4.62 47.22
CA TYR A 477 -2.06 3.37 47.54
C TYR A 477 -0.70 3.30 46.83
N LEU A 478 -0.65 3.52 45.52
CA LEU A 478 0.58 3.44 44.74
C LEU A 478 1.61 4.52 45.14
N LEU A 479 1.16 5.72 45.51
CA LEU A 479 2.04 6.83 45.84
C LEU A 479 2.48 6.86 47.31
N THR A 480 1.84 6.09 48.20
CA THR A 480 2.13 6.12 49.65
C THR A 480 2.37 4.78 50.33
N LYS A 481 1.92 3.67 49.75
CA LYS A 481 2.01 2.31 50.34
C LYS A 481 2.91 1.36 49.57
N GLN A 482 3.27 1.69 48.33
CA GLN A 482 4.06 0.84 47.43
C GLN A 482 5.53 1.26 47.34
N GLY A 483 6.04 2.01 48.33
CA GLY A 483 7.40 2.56 48.31
C GLY A 483 7.59 3.68 47.29
N THR A 484 8.84 3.89 46.88
CA THR A 484 9.26 4.87 45.87
C THR A 484 9.41 4.23 44.49
N GLY A 485 9.64 5.03 43.45
CA GLY A 485 9.84 4.55 42.09
C GLY A 485 8.53 4.22 41.36
N ASN A 486 7.38 4.70 41.84
CA ASN A 486 6.09 4.45 41.20
C ASN A 486 5.70 5.63 40.29
N ALA A 487 5.40 5.36 39.02
CA ALA A 487 4.89 6.35 38.07
C ALA A 487 3.45 6.00 37.65
N VAL A 488 2.48 6.75 38.18
CA VAL A 488 1.06 6.55 37.83
C VAL A 488 0.69 7.44 36.64
N CYS A 489 0.37 6.84 35.51
CA CYS A 489 -0.03 7.56 34.30
C CYS A 489 -1.53 7.77 34.28
N LEU A 490 -1.95 9.03 34.43
CA LEU A 490 -3.33 9.45 34.33
C LEU A 490 -3.56 10.20 33.02
N VAL A 491 -4.53 9.74 32.24
CA VAL A 491 -5.01 10.49 31.07
C VAL A 491 -6.04 11.52 31.54
N VAL A 492 -5.57 12.74 31.77
CA VAL A 492 -6.26 13.71 32.66
C VAL A 492 -7.61 14.19 32.10
N GLY A 493 -7.71 14.34 30.77
CA GLY A 493 -8.96 14.75 30.11
C GLY A 493 -10.10 13.74 30.27
N GLY A 494 -9.76 12.46 30.38
CA GLY A 494 -10.71 11.34 30.50
C GLY A 494 -11.71 11.26 29.34
N ALA A 495 -12.86 10.64 29.60
CA ALA A 495 -13.94 10.47 28.60
C ALA A 495 -14.45 11.78 28.00
N ALA A 496 -14.31 12.90 28.71
CA ALA A 496 -14.72 14.23 28.20
C ALA A 496 -13.87 14.65 26.99
N GLU A 497 -12.57 14.42 27.07
CA GLU A 497 -11.61 14.77 26.03
C GLU A 497 -11.67 13.75 24.88
N ALA A 498 -11.98 12.48 25.19
CA ALA A 498 -12.20 11.43 24.19
C ALA A 498 -13.35 11.74 23.21
N LEU A 499 -14.42 12.40 23.69
CA LEU A 499 -15.56 12.82 22.85
C LEU A 499 -15.28 14.07 21.99
N LYS A 500 -14.09 14.65 22.12
CA LYS A 500 -13.60 15.78 21.33
C LYS A 500 -12.40 15.37 20.47
N SER A 501 -12.17 14.07 20.32
CA SER A 501 -11.08 13.50 19.56
C SER A 501 -11.43 13.50 18.07
N THR A 502 -11.27 14.67 17.44
CA THR A 502 -11.49 14.82 15.99
C THR A 502 -10.13 14.87 15.27
N PRO A 503 -9.90 13.99 14.28
CA PRO A 503 -8.72 14.11 13.41
C PRO A 503 -8.72 15.44 12.67
N ARG A 504 -7.54 16.05 12.50
CA ARG A 504 -7.36 17.28 11.72
C ARG A 504 -8.14 18.50 12.25
N ALA A 505 -8.55 18.49 13.52
CA ALA A 505 -8.99 19.71 14.17
C ALA A 505 -7.87 20.76 14.07
N GLU A 506 -8.24 21.99 13.72
CA GLU A 506 -7.30 23.13 13.66
C GLU A 506 -6.65 23.40 15.03
N GLU A 507 -7.38 23.07 16.11
CA GLU A 507 -6.93 23.22 17.49
C GLU A 507 -7.15 21.93 18.28
N LEU A 508 -6.14 21.54 19.07
CA LEU A 508 -6.26 20.44 20.02
C LEU A 508 -6.93 20.93 21.31
N GLN A 509 -8.09 20.35 21.64
CA GLN A 509 -8.77 20.66 22.90
C GLN A 509 -8.30 19.74 24.03
N VAL A 510 -7.69 20.34 25.05
CA VAL A 510 -7.26 19.66 26.28
C VAL A 510 -8.12 20.11 27.45
N ILE A 511 -8.70 19.17 28.20
CA ILE A 511 -9.61 19.46 29.32
C ILE A 511 -8.84 19.41 30.64
N LEU A 512 -8.39 20.58 31.10
CA LEU A 512 -7.58 20.73 32.31
C LEU A 512 -8.16 21.66 33.38
N LYS A 513 -8.90 22.70 32.99
CA LYS A 513 -9.30 23.80 33.88
C LYS A 513 -10.01 23.31 35.15
N GLU A 514 -10.89 22.34 35.01
CA GLU A 514 -11.70 21.78 36.12
C GLU A 514 -11.09 20.51 36.74
N ARG A 515 -10.04 19.93 36.13
CA ARG A 515 -9.46 18.65 36.54
C ARG A 515 -8.37 18.83 37.59
N LYS A 516 -8.69 19.37 38.77
CA LYS A 516 -7.68 19.63 39.83
C LYS A 516 -7.35 18.44 40.74
N GLY A 517 -8.08 17.33 40.62
CA GLY A 517 -7.94 16.18 41.54
C GLY A 517 -6.55 15.54 41.56
N PHE A 518 -5.89 15.43 40.41
CA PHE A 518 -4.54 14.84 40.31
C PHE A 518 -3.46 15.77 40.92
N ILE A 519 -3.62 17.09 40.80
CA ILE A 519 -2.76 18.08 41.44
C ILE A 519 -2.90 18.00 42.95
N LYS A 520 -4.15 17.94 43.44
CA LYS A 520 -4.43 17.72 44.88
C LYS A 520 -3.83 16.40 45.37
N MET A 521 -3.78 15.37 44.54
CA MET A 521 -3.14 14.09 44.86
C MET A 521 -1.61 14.21 44.93
N ALA A 522 -0.98 14.88 43.96
CA ALA A 522 0.46 15.19 43.98
C ALA A 522 0.83 15.94 45.27
N LEU A 523 0.11 17.03 45.59
CA LEU A 523 0.31 17.80 46.81
C LEU A 523 0.15 16.95 48.08
N ARG A 524 -0.86 16.09 48.17
CA ARG A 524 -1.05 15.23 49.35
C ARG A 524 0.05 14.19 49.55
N THR A 525 0.58 13.67 48.46
CA THR A 525 1.52 12.54 48.49
C THR A 525 2.97 12.98 48.41
N GLY A 526 3.24 14.20 47.93
CA GLY A 526 4.58 14.68 47.58
C GLY A 526 5.08 14.13 46.23
N ALA A 527 4.22 13.50 45.43
CA ALA A 527 4.61 12.97 44.12
C ALA A 527 4.79 14.09 43.09
N SER A 528 5.85 14.03 42.30
CA SER A 528 6.11 15.04 41.26
C SER A 528 5.15 14.87 40.09
N LEU A 529 4.70 15.99 39.52
CA LEU A 529 3.85 16.00 38.32
C LEU A 529 4.75 15.95 37.08
N VAL A 530 4.49 15.04 36.14
CA VAL A 530 5.27 14.94 34.90
C VAL A 530 4.33 15.15 33.71
N PRO A 531 4.46 16.24 32.93
CA PRO A 531 3.64 16.42 31.74
C PRO A 531 3.99 15.36 30.69
N VAL A 532 2.99 14.70 30.13
CA VAL A 532 3.15 13.73 29.06
C VAL A 532 2.24 14.10 27.89
N PHE A 533 2.80 14.09 26.69
CA PHE A 533 2.04 14.42 25.49
C PHE A 533 2.21 13.37 24.38
N ALA A 534 1.09 12.85 23.86
CA ALA A 534 1.02 11.82 22.82
C ALA A 534 0.62 12.43 21.47
N PHE A 535 1.61 12.90 20.70
CA PHE A 535 1.39 13.44 19.36
C PHE A 535 0.90 12.34 18.42
N GLY A 536 -0.18 12.60 17.67
CA GLY A 536 -0.78 11.66 16.71
C GLY A 536 -1.87 10.75 17.29
N GLU A 537 -2.10 10.77 18.61
CA GLU A 537 -3.10 9.91 19.28
C GLU A 537 -4.52 10.12 18.74
N ASN A 538 -4.92 11.38 18.47
CA ASN A 538 -6.25 11.69 17.92
C ASN A 538 -6.39 11.37 16.42
N GLU A 539 -5.33 10.96 15.72
CA GLU A 539 -5.39 10.65 14.28
C GLU A 539 -5.68 9.18 13.98
N ILE A 540 -5.73 8.33 15.01
CA ILE A 540 -5.85 6.87 14.82
C ILE A 540 -7.29 6.40 14.59
N TYR A 541 -8.27 7.28 14.72
CA TYR A 541 -9.68 7.01 14.45
C TYR A 541 -10.36 8.27 13.95
N ASP A 542 -11.29 8.12 13.01
CA ASP A 542 -12.28 9.14 12.71
C ASP A 542 -13.41 9.04 13.73
N GLN A 543 -14.00 10.17 14.12
CA GLN A 543 -15.15 10.24 15.03
C GLN A 543 -16.30 10.90 14.29
N VAL A 544 -17.52 10.39 14.48
CA VAL A 544 -18.72 11.03 13.91
C VAL A 544 -18.94 12.37 14.61
N ASP A 545 -19.14 13.43 13.82
CA ASP A 545 -19.37 14.77 14.34
C ASP A 545 -20.54 14.79 15.33
N ASN A 546 -20.27 15.32 16.52
CA ASN A 546 -21.20 15.40 17.65
C ASN A 546 -21.18 16.81 18.25
N PRO A 547 -21.63 17.85 17.52
CA PRO A 547 -21.58 19.23 17.98
C PRO A 547 -22.38 19.42 19.29
N GLU A 548 -21.99 20.41 20.09
CA GLU A 548 -22.70 20.76 21.33
C GLU A 548 -24.18 21.04 21.03
N GLY A 549 -25.07 20.46 21.85
CA GLY A 549 -26.53 20.56 21.66
C GLY A 549 -27.15 19.52 20.71
N SER A 550 -26.36 18.77 19.94
CA SER A 550 -26.88 17.68 19.09
C SER A 550 -27.51 16.55 19.89
N TRP A 551 -28.44 15.81 19.26
CA TRP A 551 -29.09 14.65 19.89
C TRP A 551 -28.07 13.56 20.27
N LEU A 552 -27.08 13.30 19.41
CA LEU A 552 -25.98 12.37 19.68
C LEU A 552 -25.16 12.81 20.90
N ARG A 553 -24.79 14.10 20.99
CA ARG A 553 -24.05 14.63 22.13
C ARG A 553 -24.85 14.50 23.42
N LYS A 554 -26.15 14.85 23.41
CA LYS A 554 -27.05 14.69 24.57
C LYS A 554 -27.14 13.25 25.04
N PHE A 555 -27.28 12.29 24.12
CA PHE A 555 -27.28 10.87 24.45
C PHE A 555 -25.94 10.44 25.06
N GLN A 556 -24.81 10.80 24.44
CA GLN A 556 -23.46 10.47 24.93
C GLN A 556 -23.18 11.03 26.32
N GLU A 557 -23.58 12.28 26.58
CA GLU A 557 -23.45 12.93 27.90
C GLU A 557 -24.37 12.30 28.95
N THR A 558 -25.56 11.85 28.56
CA THR A 558 -26.49 11.12 29.44
C THR A 558 -25.92 9.75 29.82
N CYS A 559 -25.41 8.98 28.87
CA CYS A 559 -24.72 7.72 29.17
C CYS A 559 -23.50 7.95 30.07
N ARG A 560 -22.72 9.01 29.81
CA ARG A 560 -21.56 9.37 30.63
C ARG A 560 -21.94 9.71 32.07
N SER A 561 -23.04 10.43 32.30
CA SER A 561 -23.44 10.80 33.65
C SER A 561 -23.99 9.62 34.45
N TRP A 562 -24.61 8.64 33.79
CA TRP A 562 -25.16 7.44 34.43
C TRP A 562 -24.13 6.32 34.63
N ILE A 563 -23.27 6.09 33.63
CA ILE A 563 -22.43 4.89 33.52
C ILE A 563 -20.93 5.25 33.57
N GLY A 564 -20.58 6.53 33.60
CA GLY A 564 -19.17 6.99 33.57
C GLY A 564 -18.51 6.88 32.19
N MET A 565 -19.15 6.20 31.22
CA MET A 565 -18.68 6.02 29.85
C MET A 565 -19.66 6.58 28.83
N ALA A 566 -19.13 7.24 27.80
CA ALA A 566 -19.90 7.67 26.64
C ALA A 566 -19.58 6.74 25.45
N PRO A 567 -20.59 6.19 24.76
CA PRO A 567 -20.36 5.44 23.53
C PRO A 567 -19.86 6.39 22.44
N ALA A 568 -18.57 6.36 22.17
CA ALA A 568 -17.97 7.07 21.05
C ALA A 568 -18.32 6.32 19.74
N LEU A 569 -18.94 7.01 18.79
CA LEU A 569 -19.09 6.49 17.43
C LEU A 569 -17.84 6.85 16.64
N PHE A 570 -17.03 5.83 16.36
CA PHE A 570 -15.75 6.00 15.68
C PHE A 570 -15.58 5.02 14.54
N GLN A 571 -14.71 5.40 13.61
CA GLN A 571 -14.38 4.64 12.43
C GLN A 571 -12.86 4.51 12.31
N GLY A 572 -12.43 3.28 12.13
CA GLY A 572 -11.08 2.94 11.73
C GLY A 572 -11.10 2.23 10.38
N ARG A 573 -10.27 1.21 10.27
CA ARG A 573 -10.12 0.35 9.10
C ARG A 573 -10.47 -1.10 9.39
N GLY A 574 -10.60 -1.88 8.33
CA GLY A 574 -10.83 -3.31 8.39
C GLY A 574 -9.54 -4.11 8.54
N PHE A 575 -9.72 -5.41 8.76
CA PHE A 575 -8.61 -6.36 8.81
C PHE A 575 -7.98 -6.53 7.42
N PHE A 576 -8.81 -6.67 6.38
CA PHE A 576 -8.38 -6.88 4.99
C PHE A 576 -8.61 -5.67 4.07
N GLN A 577 -9.19 -4.58 4.57
CA GLN A 577 -9.48 -3.36 3.82
C GLN A 577 -9.26 -2.10 4.66
N TYR A 578 -9.19 -0.93 4.03
CA TYR A 578 -8.79 0.34 4.61
C TYR A 578 -9.91 1.40 4.70
N SER A 579 -11.10 1.11 4.18
CA SER A 579 -12.22 2.06 4.07
C SER A 579 -13.06 2.20 5.34
N PHE A 580 -13.33 1.11 6.07
CA PHE A 580 -14.21 1.15 7.26
C PHE A 580 -13.86 0.04 8.25
N GLY A 581 -14.25 0.17 9.52
CA GLY A 581 -14.08 -0.88 10.52
C GLY A 581 -13.70 -0.33 11.89
N ILE A 582 -13.24 -1.21 12.76
CA ILE A 582 -12.94 -0.88 14.16
C ILE A 582 -11.44 -0.93 14.48
N ILE A 583 -10.59 -1.44 13.58
CA ILE A 583 -9.14 -1.48 13.81
C ILE A 583 -8.60 -0.06 13.59
N PRO A 584 -7.76 0.48 14.49
CA PRO A 584 -7.28 1.85 14.39
C PRO A 584 -6.44 2.07 13.12
N TYR A 585 -6.40 3.31 12.62
CA TYR A 585 -5.54 3.69 11.51
C TYR A 585 -4.06 3.59 11.86
N ARG A 586 -3.27 3.30 10.83
CA ARG A 586 -1.82 3.15 10.93
C ARG A 586 -1.14 4.52 10.87
N LYS A 587 -1.10 5.22 12.01
CA LYS A 587 -0.52 6.56 12.15
C LYS A 587 0.59 6.58 13.22
N PRO A 588 1.67 7.35 13.02
CA PRO A 588 2.72 7.57 14.03
C PRO A 588 2.15 8.11 15.33
N ILE A 589 2.60 7.60 16.48
CA ILE A 589 2.33 8.17 17.80
C ILE A 589 3.65 8.47 18.51
N ASN A 590 3.91 9.71 18.91
CA ASN A 590 5.09 10.08 19.69
C ASN A 590 4.68 10.50 21.10
N VAL A 591 5.01 9.70 22.11
CA VAL A 591 4.72 9.96 23.52
C VAL A 591 5.93 10.64 24.15
N VAL A 592 5.84 11.94 24.37
CA VAL A 592 6.89 12.77 24.96
C VAL A 592 6.66 12.88 26.46
N ILE A 593 7.65 12.48 27.26
CA ILE A 593 7.64 12.56 28.71
C ILE A 593 8.51 13.73 29.13
N GLY A 594 7.88 14.73 29.73
CA GLY A 594 8.48 16.00 30.15
C GLY A 594 9.35 15.90 31.41
N SER A 595 9.82 17.05 31.86
CA SER A 595 10.55 17.19 33.14
C SER A 595 9.61 17.13 34.34
N PRO A 596 10.03 16.53 35.47
CA PRO A 596 9.21 16.50 36.67
C PRO A 596 9.07 17.91 37.28
N LEU A 597 7.86 18.23 37.68
CA LEU A 597 7.50 19.38 38.48
C LEU A 597 7.32 18.92 39.92
N ASP A 598 8.33 19.17 40.75
CA ASP A 598 8.28 18.89 42.16
C ASP A 598 7.23 19.78 42.85
N VAL A 599 6.56 19.22 43.84
CA VAL A 599 5.55 19.93 44.62
C VAL A 599 5.84 19.77 46.11
N GLU A 600 5.50 20.79 46.89
CA GLU A 600 5.58 20.71 48.34
C GLU A 600 4.40 19.90 48.89
N LYS A 601 4.70 18.95 49.77
CA LYS A 601 3.67 18.08 50.35
C LYS A 601 2.75 18.87 51.29
N LYS A 602 1.44 18.85 51.02
CA LYS A 602 0.40 19.50 51.82
C LYS A 602 -0.76 18.54 52.07
N GLU A 603 -1.08 18.25 53.33
CA GLU A 603 -2.14 17.30 53.69
C GLU A 603 -3.54 17.74 53.21
N ASN A 604 -3.82 19.03 53.30
CA ASN A 604 -5.11 19.64 52.94
C ASN A 604 -4.93 20.71 51.83
N PRO A 605 -4.71 20.31 50.57
CA PRO A 605 -4.60 21.24 49.46
C PRO A 605 -5.99 21.73 49.01
N SER A 606 -6.10 23.05 48.80
CA SER A 606 -7.31 23.75 48.37
C SER A 606 -7.64 23.56 46.89
#